data_AF-M1Z557-F1
#
_entry.id   AF-M1Z557-F1
#
_cell.length_a   1.000
_cell.length_b   1.000
_cell.length_c   1.000
_cell.angle_alpha   90.00
_cell.angle_beta   90.00
_cell.angle_gamma   90.00
#
_symmetry.space_group_name_H-M   'P 1'
#
loop_
_entity.id
_entity.type
_entity.pdbx_description
1 polymer ?
#
loop_
_entity_poly.entity_id
_entity_poly.type
_entity_poly.pdbx_seq_one_letter_code
_entity_poly.pdbx_strand_id
1 'polypeptide(L)'
;MKRAVVLFLIFVLVMPSSAFGSTGMEQKLGNHWSKERIQKDFLLYYFPYLARENFNRLNPNDPFYEDEFLLSFSSLLKEKGYTRTEIGWKMKMTRIDMAKILGKKLLDIKAIKSSDGTIPFTDMEGISVEKKKALADLFHAGLINGQSKSKFNPYAYATQAEVIILLQRISDFLDQISNIPFTLSGMVQSYSGVEGISSKSENNKVFVTITKSFPTSGYSMEIERILREEDKYKVYLNITPPSKNSEHLTVITFKTITVEIDKVNLGDPPYSFVWGNFFAHLNSMV
;
A
#
# COMPACT_ATOMS: atom_id res chain seq x y z
N MET A 1 -37.38 -58.13 -25.65
CA MET A 1 -36.76 -56.82 -25.98
C MET A 1 -37.10 -55.84 -24.85
N LYS A 2 -36.26 -54.81 -24.67
CA LYS A 2 -35.84 -54.25 -23.37
C LYS A 2 -36.91 -53.42 -22.64
N ARG A 3 -36.92 -53.56 -21.30
CA ARG A 3 -37.68 -52.73 -20.34
C ARG A 3 -37.08 -51.31 -20.29
N ALA A 4 -37.90 -50.28 -20.46
CA ALA A 4 -37.49 -48.89 -20.26
C ALA A 4 -37.82 -48.47 -18.81
N VAL A 5 -36.78 -48.22 -18.03
CA VAL A 5 -36.87 -47.61 -16.69
C VAL A 5 -36.88 -46.10 -16.89
N VAL A 6 -37.97 -45.43 -16.53
CA VAL A 6 -38.05 -43.96 -16.51
C VAL A 6 -37.59 -43.49 -15.13
N LEU A 7 -36.37 -42.99 -15.08
CA LEU A 7 -35.77 -42.34 -13.90
C LEU A 7 -36.37 -40.93 -13.73
N PHE A 8 -36.99 -40.69 -12.58
CA PHE A 8 -37.34 -39.35 -12.10
C PHE A 8 -36.05 -38.59 -11.78
N LEU A 9 -35.67 -37.64 -12.65
CA LEU A 9 -34.61 -36.67 -12.37
C LEU A 9 -35.19 -35.58 -11.47
N ILE A 10 -34.97 -35.70 -10.16
CA ILE A 10 -35.16 -34.61 -9.21
C ILE A 10 -34.06 -33.58 -9.51
N PHE A 11 -34.45 -32.46 -10.14
CA PHE A 11 -33.60 -31.29 -10.26
C PHE A 11 -33.51 -30.63 -8.88
N VAL A 12 -32.53 -31.04 -8.07
CA VAL A 12 -32.15 -30.27 -6.89
C VAL A 12 -31.57 -28.96 -7.40
N LEU A 13 -32.33 -27.89 -7.24
CA LEU A 13 -31.90 -26.52 -7.50
C LEU A 13 -30.77 -26.20 -6.51
N VAL A 14 -29.52 -26.45 -6.89
CA VAL A 14 -28.35 -26.00 -6.14
C VAL A 14 -28.29 -24.49 -6.33
N MET A 15 -28.77 -23.77 -5.33
CA MET A 15 -28.60 -22.32 -5.21
C MET A 15 -27.10 -21.99 -5.35
N PRO A 16 -26.73 -20.93 -6.08
CA PRO A 16 -25.34 -20.52 -6.15
C PRO A 16 -24.88 -20.04 -4.76
N SER A 17 -24.07 -20.85 -4.10
CA SER A 17 -23.39 -20.50 -2.86
C SER A 17 -22.21 -19.58 -3.18
N SER A 18 -22.44 -18.27 -3.17
CA SER A 18 -21.37 -17.26 -3.22
C SER A 18 -21.71 -16.01 -2.42
N ALA A 19 -22.25 -16.17 -1.20
CA ALA A 19 -22.50 -15.06 -0.26
C ALA A 19 -21.77 -15.20 1.10
N PHE A 20 -20.82 -16.14 1.23
CA PHE A 20 -20.20 -16.46 2.53
C PHE A 20 -18.94 -15.66 2.87
N GLY A 21 -18.56 -14.66 2.07
CA GLY A 21 -17.39 -13.82 2.35
C GLY A 21 -17.71 -12.37 2.73
N SER A 22 -18.81 -11.79 2.26
CA SER A 22 -19.10 -10.33 2.33
C SER A 22 -20.35 -10.01 3.16
N THR A 23 -20.67 -10.81 4.17
CA THR A 23 -21.82 -10.54 5.03
C THR A 23 -21.40 -10.22 6.47
N GLY A 24 -20.34 -10.86 6.99
CA GLY A 24 -19.90 -10.67 8.37
C GLY A 24 -19.42 -9.26 8.68
N MET A 25 -18.53 -8.71 7.85
CA MET A 25 -18.01 -7.35 8.04
C MET A 25 -19.12 -6.31 7.90
N GLU A 26 -19.94 -6.44 6.87
CA GLU A 26 -21.05 -5.57 6.52
C GLU A 26 -22.10 -5.56 7.64
N GLN A 27 -22.36 -6.72 8.27
CA GLN A 27 -23.21 -6.85 9.44
C GLN A 27 -22.63 -6.14 10.66
N LYS A 28 -21.33 -6.30 10.93
CA LYS A 28 -20.63 -5.63 12.06
C LYS A 28 -20.56 -4.13 11.89
N LEU A 29 -20.42 -3.64 10.66
CA LEU A 29 -20.43 -2.22 10.34
C LEU A 29 -21.85 -1.63 10.36
N GLY A 30 -22.88 -2.40 10.01
CA GLY A 30 -24.29 -1.98 10.13
C GLY A 30 -24.59 -0.67 9.42
N ASN A 31 -24.96 0.37 10.19
CA ASN A 31 -25.17 1.76 9.73
C ASN A 31 -24.08 2.73 10.24
N HIS A 32 -22.93 2.20 10.65
CA HIS A 32 -21.84 3.00 11.18
C HIS A 32 -21.25 3.91 10.09
N TRP A 33 -20.82 5.12 10.46
CA TRP A 33 -20.28 6.13 9.53
C TRP A 33 -19.04 5.66 8.75
N SER A 34 -18.34 4.64 9.28
CA SER A 34 -17.14 4.08 8.67
C SER A 34 -17.43 3.00 7.63
N LYS A 35 -18.69 2.57 7.45
CA LYS A 35 -19.04 1.42 6.62
C LYS A 35 -18.48 1.49 5.21
N GLU A 36 -18.67 2.63 4.55
CA GLU A 36 -18.22 2.84 3.17
C GLU A 36 -16.75 3.28 3.08
N ARG A 37 -16.11 3.52 4.23
CA ARG A 37 -14.74 4.02 4.31
C ARG A 37 -13.74 2.92 4.59
N ILE A 38 -14.14 1.87 5.29
CA ILE A 38 -13.25 0.75 5.61
C ILE A 38 -13.19 -0.18 4.41
N GLN A 39 -12.00 -0.34 3.86
CA GLN A 39 -11.72 -1.25 2.75
C GLN A 39 -11.52 -2.66 3.29
N LYS A 40 -12.28 -3.61 2.76
CA LYS A 40 -12.26 -5.00 3.23
C LYS A 40 -10.90 -5.66 3.06
N ASP A 41 -10.28 -5.54 1.90
CA ASP A 41 -8.99 -6.17 1.62
C ASP A 41 -7.89 -5.61 2.53
N PHE A 42 -7.93 -4.30 2.79
CA PHE A 42 -7.04 -3.65 3.75
C PHE A 42 -7.21 -4.21 5.17
N LEU A 43 -8.46 -4.35 5.62
CA LEU A 43 -8.76 -4.92 6.94
C LEU A 43 -8.29 -6.38 7.02
N LEU A 44 -8.57 -7.19 6.01
CA LEU A 44 -8.13 -8.60 5.97
C LEU A 44 -6.61 -8.73 6.05
N TYR A 45 -5.88 -7.85 5.37
CA TYR A 45 -4.42 -7.91 5.29
C TYR A 45 -3.74 -7.36 6.55
N TYR A 46 -4.10 -6.15 7.00
CA TYR A 46 -3.40 -5.48 8.10
C TYR A 46 -4.04 -5.73 9.48
N PHE A 47 -5.29 -6.18 9.54
CA PHE A 47 -6.04 -6.47 10.77
C PHE A 47 -6.60 -7.90 10.80
N PRO A 48 -5.79 -8.93 10.51
CA PRO A 48 -6.31 -10.30 10.40
C PRO A 48 -6.95 -10.80 11.70
N TYR A 49 -6.54 -10.27 12.85
CA TYR A 49 -7.11 -10.60 14.17
C TYR A 49 -8.50 -10.02 14.40
N LEU A 50 -8.92 -8.98 13.68
CA LEU A 50 -10.29 -8.48 13.66
C LEU A 50 -11.17 -9.25 12.68
N ALA A 51 -10.56 -9.84 11.64
CA ALA A 51 -11.27 -10.58 10.59
C ALA A 51 -11.56 -12.05 10.95
N ARG A 52 -10.81 -12.62 11.90
CA ARG A 52 -11.01 -13.99 12.37
C ARG A 52 -12.45 -14.24 12.81
N GLU A 53 -12.87 -15.50 12.69
CA GLU A 53 -14.18 -15.97 13.19
C GLU A 53 -15.34 -15.10 12.69
N ASN A 54 -15.35 -14.81 11.38
CA ASN A 54 -16.36 -13.99 10.73
C ASN A 54 -16.50 -12.59 11.36
N PHE A 55 -15.37 -11.91 11.55
CA PHE A 55 -15.29 -10.55 12.07
C PHE A 55 -15.88 -10.38 13.49
N ASN A 56 -15.89 -11.43 14.32
CA ASN A 56 -16.56 -11.38 15.62
C ASN A 56 -16.03 -10.26 16.54
N ARG A 57 -14.73 -9.94 16.47
CA ARG A 57 -14.03 -8.89 17.22
C ARG A 57 -14.12 -7.50 16.59
N LEU A 58 -14.61 -7.38 15.36
CA LEU A 58 -14.81 -6.09 14.71
C LEU A 58 -15.99 -5.37 15.36
N ASN A 59 -15.69 -4.32 16.12
CA ASN A 59 -16.67 -3.39 16.66
C ASN A 59 -16.15 -1.95 16.44
N PRO A 60 -16.70 -1.22 15.47
CA PRO A 60 -16.20 0.09 15.05
C PRO A 60 -16.02 1.14 16.15
N ASN A 61 -16.80 1.05 17.22
CA ASN A 61 -16.80 2.00 18.34
C ASN A 61 -15.93 1.56 19.51
N ASP A 62 -15.46 0.31 19.54
CA ASP A 62 -14.67 -0.18 20.66
C ASP A 62 -13.28 0.49 20.66
N PRO A 63 -12.71 0.76 21.85
CA PRO A 63 -11.32 1.19 21.99
C PRO A 63 -10.35 0.21 21.32
N PHE A 64 -9.36 0.76 20.62
CA PHE A 64 -8.24 -0.02 20.09
C PHE A 64 -7.16 -0.24 21.14
N TYR A 65 -6.49 -1.39 21.06
CA TYR A 65 -5.35 -1.70 21.92
C TYR A 65 -4.03 -1.32 21.23
N GLU A 66 -3.07 -0.83 22.02
CA GLU A 66 -1.79 -0.33 21.52
C GLU A 66 -0.93 -1.42 20.86
N ASP A 67 -0.90 -2.63 21.44
CA ASP A 67 -0.20 -3.80 20.88
C ASP A 67 -0.76 -4.20 19.49
N GLU A 68 -2.08 -4.24 19.36
CA GLU A 68 -2.76 -4.51 18.09
C GLU A 68 -2.50 -3.41 17.06
N PHE A 69 -2.51 -2.14 17.48
CA PHE A 69 -2.18 -1.01 16.61
C PHE A 69 -0.75 -1.11 16.08
N LEU A 70 0.21 -1.34 16.96
CA LEU A 70 1.63 -1.46 16.60
C LEU A 70 1.90 -2.69 15.72
N LEU A 71 1.15 -3.78 15.89
CA LEU A 71 1.20 -4.95 15.01
C LEU A 71 0.73 -4.61 13.59
N SER A 72 -0.43 -3.97 13.47
CA SER A 72 -0.99 -3.57 12.17
C SER A 72 -0.13 -2.52 11.48
N PHE A 73 0.34 -1.51 12.22
CA PHE A 73 1.21 -0.47 11.69
C PHE A 73 2.59 -1.02 11.30
N SER A 74 3.17 -1.94 12.07
CA SER A 74 4.40 -2.65 11.69
C SER A 74 4.24 -3.47 10.41
N SER A 75 3.08 -4.10 10.22
CA SER A 75 2.79 -4.89 9.03
C SER A 75 2.68 -4.00 7.79
N LEU A 76 2.02 -2.85 7.93
CA LEU A 76 1.96 -1.78 6.92
C LEU A 76 3.35 -1.28 6.55
N LEU A 77 4.13 -0.83 7.53
CA LEU A 77 5.49 -0.34 7.29
C LEU A 77 6.36 -1.38 6.59
N LYS A 78 6.30 -2.64 7.04
CA LYS A 78 7.07 -3.72 6.43
C LYS A 78 6.68 -3.95 4.96
N GLU A 79 5.40 -3.93 4.64
CA GLU A 79 4.93 -4.08 3.25
C GLU A 79 5.39 -2.90 2.37
N LYS A 80 5.38 -1.69 2.93
CA LYS A 80 5.94 -0.48 2.29
C LYS A 80 7.48 -0.41 2.34
N GLY A 81 8.15 -1.46 2.79
CA GLY A 81 9.62 -1.56 2.80
C GLY A 81 10.32 -0.66 3.84
N TYR A 82 9.61 -0.24 4.88
CA TYR A 82 10.17 0.49 6.01
C TYR A 82 10.46 -0.43 7.21
N THR A 83 11.37 0.03 8.06
CA THR A 83 11.63 -0.61 9.36
C THR A 83 10.36 -0.64 10.21
N ARG A 84 10.15 -1.75 10.93
CA ARG A 84 8.99 -1.95 11.81
C ARG A 84 9.00 -0.99 13.00
N THR A 85 7.90 -0.99 13.75
CA THR A 85 7.80 -0.27 15.03
C THR A 85 7.99 -1.24 16.21
N GLU A 86 8.21 -0.69 17.40
CA GLU A 86 8.38 -1.43 18.64
C GLU A 86 7.10 -2.19 19.04
N ILE A 87 7.26 -3.18 19.93
CA ILE A 87 6.14 -3.98 20.47
C ILE A 87 5.42 -3.17 21.56
N GLY A 88 4.09 -3.15 21.48
CA GLY A 88 3.23 -2.44 22.43
C GLY A 88 2.81 -3.24 23.64
N TRP A 89 2.06 -2.58 24.51
CA TRP A 89 1.42 -3.18 25.67
C TRP A 89 -0.08 -3.41 25.41
N LYS A 90 -0.66 -4.43 26.04
CA LYS A 90 -2.09 -4.71 25.95
C LYS A 90 -2.90 -3.71 26.78
N MET A 91 -3.02 -2.48 26.27
CA MET A 91 -3.76 -1.39 26.89
C MET A 91 -4.51 -0.57 25.86
N LYS A 92 -5.62 0.05 26.28
CA LYS A 92 -6.41 0.94 25.42
C LYS A 92 -5.59 2.16 25.05
N MET A 93 -5.51 2.46 23.76
CA MET A 93 -4.68 3.54 23.23
C MET A 93 -5.47 4.85 23.16
N THR A 94 -4.92 5.93 23.71
CA THR A 94 -5.51 7.26 23.55
C THR A 94 -5.19 7.84 22.17
N ARG A 95 -6.04 8.76 21.69
CA ARG A 95 -5.84 9.43 20.40
C ARG A 95 -4.52 10.19 20.33
N ILE A 96 -4.09 10.81 21.44
CA ILE A 96 -2.82 11.56 21.46
C ILE A 96 -1.60 10.63 21.51
N ASP A 97 -1.69 9.48 22.17
CA ASP A 97 -0.60 8.49 22.17
C ASP A 97 -0.43 7.87 20.78
N MET A 98 -1.55 7.55 20.11
CA MET A 98 -1.55 7.13 18.71
C MET A 98 -0.88 8.17 17.80
N ALA A 99 -1.25 9.46 17.94
CA ALA A 99 -0.65 10.55 17.18
C ALA A 99 0.86 10.67 17.44
N LYS A 100 1.31 10.52 18.69
CA LYS A 100 2.74 10.52 19.03
C LYS A 100 3.49 9.39 18.33
N ILE A 101 2.99 8.16 18.41
CA ILE A 101 3.65 6.99 17.79
C ILE A 101 3.75 7.18 16.28
N LEU A 102 2.65 7.56 15.63
CA LEU A 102 2.60 7.79 14.19
C LEU A 102 3.51 8.93 13.75
N GLY A 103 3.39 10.10 14.38
CA GLY A 103 4.15 11.29 14.01
C GLY A 103 5.65 11.05 14.16
N LYS A 104 6.07 10.46 15.28
CA LYS A 104 7.48 10.08 15.49
C LYS A 104 7.96 9.13 14.40
N LYS A 105 7.25 8.02 14.16
CA LYS A 105 7.70 7.02 13.19
C LYS A 105 7.74 7.55 11.76
N LEU A 106 6.73 8.33 11.36
CA LEU A 106 6.67 8.91 10.01
C LEU A 106 7.74 9.99 9.78
N LEU A 107 8.15 10.73 10.82
CA LEU A 107 9.32 11.60 10.77
C LEU A 107 10.62 10.80 10.69
N ASP A 108 10.76 9.75 11.51
CA ASP A 108 11.96 8.91 11.56
C ASP A 108 12.24 8.26 10.20
N ILE A 109 11.20 7.82 9.47
CA ILE A 109 11.33 7.27 8.10
C ILE A 109 11.30 8.36 7.01
N LYS A 110 11.29 9.64 7.38
CA LYS A 110 11.25 10.81 6.49
C LYS A 110 10.04 10.84 5.53
N ALA A 111 8.92 10.22 5.92
CA ALA A 111 7.68 10.23 5.16
C ALA A 111 6.92 11.56 5.30
N ILE A 112 7.05 12.23 6.45
CA ILE A 112 6.49 13.57 6.69
C ILE A 112 7.60 14.54 7.11
N LYS A 113 7.30 15.84 7.07
CA LYS A 113 8.19 16.91 7.54
C LYS A 113 7.71 17.44 8.88
N SER A 114 8.66 17.87 9.71
CA SER A 114 8.37 18.65 10.90
C SER A 114 7.73 19.98 10.52
N SER A 115 6.60 20.31 11.15
CA SER A 115 5.85 21.55 11.00
C SER A 115 5.82 22.34 12.32
N ASP A 116 6.10 23.63 12.23
CA ASP A 116 5.91 24.58 13.33
C ASP A 116 4.55 25.30 13.25
N GLY A 117 3.69 24.86 12.32
CA GLY A 117 2.37 25.45 12.11
C GLY A 117 1.43 25.19 13.29
N THR A 118 0.59 26.18 13.59
CA THR A 118 -0.45 26.05 14.61
C THR A 118 -1.53 25.05 14.20
N ILE A 119 -2.08 24.31 15.16
CA ILE A 119 -3.25 23.45 15.00
C ILE A 119 -4.50 24.10 15.59
N PRO A 120 -5.71 23.85 15.06
CA PRO A 120 -6.94 24.53 15.49
C PRO A 120 -7.53 23.97 16.80
N PHE A 121 -6.85 23.03 17.47
CA PHE A 121 -7.40 22.30 18.61
C PHE A 121 -7.21 23.07 19.92
N THR A 122 -8.33 23.31 20.60
CA THR A 122 -8.40 24.12 21.83
C THR A 122 -8.25 23.28 23.10
N ASP A 123 -8.39 21.96 22.99
CA ASP A 123 -8.40 20.99 24.09
C ASP A 123 -7.02 20.36 24.35
N MET A 124 -5.97 21.16 24.19
CA MET A 124 -4.56 20.72 24.25
C MET A 124 -3.88 21.04 25.58
N GLU A 125 -4.63 21.48 26.59
CA GLU A 125 -4.11 21.71 27.94
C GLU A 125 -3.60 20.40 28.56
N GLY A 126 -2.48 20.44 29.28
CA GLY A 126 -1.87 19.25 29.91
C GLY A 126 -1.17 18.28 28.94
N ILE A 127 -1.28 18.48 27.62
CA ILE A 127 -0.57 17.67 26.62
C ILE A 127 0.90 18.13 26.53
N SER A 128 1.83 17.18 26.52
CA SER A 128 3.27 17.48 26.40
C SER A 128 3.61 18.14 25.06
N VAL A 129 4.69 18.93 25.04
CA VAL A 129 5.17 19.61 23.82
C VAL A 129 5.43 18.61 22.70
N GLU A 130 6.08 17.49 23.00
CA GLU A 130 6.35 16.41 22.04
C GLU A 130 5.06 15.86 21.40
N LYS A 131 4.03 15.58 22.21
CA LYS A 131 2.75 15.06 21.72
C LYS A 131 2.01 16.09 20.85
N LYS A 132 2.03 17.37 21.27
CA LYS A 132 1.47 18.48 20.47
C LYS A 132 2.18 18.61 19.13
N LYS A 133 3.50 18.49 19.14
CA LYS A 133 4.32 18.58 17.93
C LYS A 133 4.02 17.44 16.97
N ALA A 134 4.00 16.20 17.44
CA ALA A 134 3.63 15.04 16.61
C ALA A 134 2.22 15.16 16.02
N LEU A 135 1.26 15.66 16.81
CA LEU A 135 -0.09 15.96 16.31
C LEU A 135 -0.08 17.04 15.23
N ALA A 136 0.69 18.11 15.39
CA ALA A 136 0.84 19.15 14.39
C ALA A 136 1.45 18.61 13.09
N ASP A 137 2.49 17.79 13.20
CA ASP A 137 3.16 17.18 12.04
C ASP A 137 2.20 16.32 11.21
N LEU A 138 1.42 15.48 11.89
CA LEU A 138 0.39 14.67 11.23
C LEU A 138 -0.76 15.51 10.66
N PHE A 139 -1.16 16.59 11.34
CA PHE A 139 -2.24 17.46 10.90
C PHE A 139 -1.86 18.21 9.62
N HIS A 140 -0.67 18.81 9.59
CA HIS A 140 -0.17 19.53 8.42
C HIS A 140 0.22 18.61 7.26
N ALA A 141 0.53 17.34 7.55
CA ALA A 141 0.64 16.30 6.52
C ALA A 141 -0.73 15.83 5.97
N GLY A 142 -1.85 16.32 6.50
CA GLY A 142 -3.20 15.89 6.10
C GLY A 142 -3.57 14.48 6.55
N LEU A 143 -2.79 13.87 7.46
CA LEU A 143 -2.96 12.49 7.89
C LEU A 143 -3.94 12.36 9.06
N ILE A 144 -4.08 13.36 9.91
CA ILE A 144 -4.97 13.31 11.06
C ILE A 144 -5.87 14.55 11.13
N ASN A 145 -7.10 14.35 11.60
CA ASN A 145 -8.09 15.41 11.79
C ASN A 145 -8.62 15.37 13.22
N GLY A 146 -9.18 16.49 13.68
CA GLY A 146 -9.96 16.54 14.91
C GLY A 146 -11.29 15.81 14.77
N GLN A 147 -11.92 15.50 15.92
CA GLN A 147 -13.30 15.03 15.94
C GLN A 147 -14.29 16.16 15.65
N SER A 148 -13.85 17.42 15.82
CA SER A 148 -14.53 18.60 15.29
C SER A 148 -13.49 19.61 14.76
N LYS A 149 -13.97 20.75 14.25
CA LYS A 149 -13.10 21.82 13.76
C LYS A 149 -12.12 22.35 14.82
N SER A 150 -12.46 22.27 16.10
CA SER A 150 -11.68 22.87 17.20
C SER A 150 -11.36 21.92 18.36
N LYS A 151 -11.71 20.63 18.23
CA LYS A 151 -11.47 19.59 19.25
C LYS A 151 -10.83 18.36 18.65
N PHE A 152 -9.77 17.89 19.29
CA PHE A 152 -9.11 16.62 18.95
C PHE A 152 -9.51 15.48 19.89
N ASN A 153 -9.91 15.79 21.12
CA ASN A 153 -10.18 14.90 22.24
C ASN A 153 -8.99 13.98 22.57
N PRO A 154 -7.85 14.54 23.04
CA PRO A 154 -6.58 13.82 23.14
C PRO A 154 -6.63 12.59 24.05
N TYR A 155 -7.38 12.66 25.15
CA TYR A 155 -7.49 11.58 26.14
C TYR A 155 -8.58 10.56 25.83
N ALA A 156 -9.41 10.79 24.80
CA ALA A 156 -10.36 9.77 24.35
C ALA A 156 -9.60 8.58 23.77
N TYR A 157 -10.14 7.38 23.94
CA TYR A 157 -9.59 6.20 23.29
C TYR A 157 -9.84 6.25 21.79
N ALA A 158 -8.83 5.92 20.99
CA ALA A 158 -9.00 5.76 19.55
C ALA A 158 -9.88 4.53 19.28
N THR A 159 -10.90 4.66 18.45
CA THR A 159 -11.80 3.53 18.14
C THR A 159 -11.24 2.63 17.03
N GLN A 160 -11.73 1.39 16.92
CA GLN A 160 -11.35 0.50 15.81
C GLN A 160 -11.54 1.15 14.43
N ALA A 161 -12.68 1.83 14.21
CA ALA A 161 -12.92 2.51 12.94
C ALA A 161 -11.93 3.65 12.67
N GLU A 162 -11.61 4.44 13.70
CA GLU A 162 -10.64 5.55 13.57
C GLU A 162 -9.25 5.03 13.21
N VAL A 163 -8.80 3.95 13.87
CA VAL A 163 -7.49 3.35 13.62
C VAL A 163 -7.41 2.74 12.22
N ILE A 164 -8.41 1.96 11.80
CA ILE A 164 -8.40 1.31 10.48
C ILE A 164 -8.35 2.36 9.37
N ILE A 165 -9.20 3.39 9.44
CA ILE A 165 -9.25 4.45 8.44
C ILE A 165 -7.95 5.27 8.44
N LEU A 166 -7.37 5.53 9.60
CA LEU A 166 -6.11 6.26 9.70
C LEU A 166 -4.96 5.47 9.05
N LEU A 167 -4.86 4.17 9.32
CA LEU A 167 -3.84 3.34 8.66
C LEU A 167 -4.08 3.20 7.15
N GLN A 168 -5.33 3.14 6.67
CA GLN A 168 -5.63 3.21 5.23
C GLN A 168 -5.08 4.50 4.61
N ARG A 169 -5.39 5.65 5.23
CA ARG A 169 -4.90 6.95 4.76
C ARG A 169 -3.37 7.02 4.75
N ILE A 170 -2.71 6.44 5.75
CA ILE A 170 -1.25 6.38 5.81
C ILE A 170 -0.71 5.47 4.70
N SER A 171 -1.34 4.32 4.43
CA SER A 171 -0.95 3.47 3.30
C SER A 171 -1.03 4.24 1.98
N ASP A 172 -2.17 4.87 1.71
CA ASP A 172 -2.39 5.66 0.49
C ASP A 172 -1.36 6.79 0.36
N PHE A 173 -1.07 7.48 1.48
CA PHE A 173 -0.06 8.53 1.53
C PHE A 173 1.35 8.00 1.25
N LEU A 174 1.73 6.86 1.84
CA LEU A 174 3.03 6.23 1.60
C LEU A 174 3.17 5.77 0.15
N ASP A 175 2.09 5.25 -0.46
CA ASP A 175 2.07 4.89 -1.87
C ASP A 175 2.26 6.12 -2.78
N GLN A 176 1.64 7.24 -2.43
CA GLN A 176 1.80 8.49 -3.18
C GLN A 176 3.23 9.04 -3.13
N ILE A 177 3.84 9.10 -1.94
CA ILE A 177 5.18 9.71 -1.79
C ILE A 177 6.31 8.77 -2.21
N SER A 178 6.07 7.45 -2.25
CA SER A 178 7.07 6.48 -2.71
C SER A 178 7.11 6.38 -4.23
N ASN A 179 6.02 6.69 -4.92
CA ASN A 179 5.99 6.66 -6.38
C ASN A 179 6.83 7.79 -6.99
N ILE A 180 7.83 7.43 -7.78
CA ILE A 180 8.72 8.36 -8.46
C ILE A 180 8.18 8.64 -9.86
N PRO A 181 7.72 9.88 -10.15
CA PRO A 181 7.28 10.23 -11.49
C PRO A 181 8.46 10.22 -12.45
N PHE A 182 8.22 9.74 -13.66
CA PHE A 182 9.21 9.67 -14.73
C PHE A 182 8.58 9.98 -16.09
N THR A 183 9.40 10.41 -17.04
CA THR A 183 9.01 10.60 -18.44
C THR A 183 9.74 9.60 -19.32
N LEU A 184 9.03 8.95 -20.24
CA LEU A 184 9.66 8.06 -21.22
C LEU A 184 10.50 8.88 -22.21
N SER A 185 11.79 8.55 -22.32
CA SER A 185 12.72 9.20 -23.24
C SER A 185 12.92 8.39 -24.53
N GLY A 186 12.95 7.06 -24.43
CA GLY A 186 13.06 6.20 -25.60
C GLY A 186 12.96 4.71 -25.30
N MET A 187 12.68 3.93 -26.34
CA MET A 187 12.66 2.47 -26.31
C MET A 187 13.37 1.91 -27.53
N VAL A 188 14.26 0.95 -27.33
CA VAL A 188 15.04 0.31 -28.41
C VAL A 188 15.02 -1.20 -28.22
N GLN A 189 14.97 -1.94 -29.33
CA GLN A 189 15.21 -3.38 -29.35
C GLN A 189 16.52 -3.66 -30.08
N SER A 190 17.37 -4.52 -29.52
CA SER A 190 18.61 -5.00 -30.14
C SER A 190 18.75 -6.52 -30.02
N TYR A 191 19.73 -7.08 -30.72
CA TYR A 191 20.10 -8.50 -30.66
C TYR A 191 21.38 -8.74 -29.84
N SER A 192 21.91 -7.69 -29.23
CA SER A 192 23.08 -7.71 -28.36
C SER A 192 22.91 -6.64 -27.27
N GLY A 193 23.22 -7.00 -26.03
CA GLY A 193 23.12 -6.07 -24.90
C GLY A 193 23.55 -6.73 -23.60
N VAL A 194 23.58 -5.92 -22.54
CA VAL A 194 23.81 -6.40 -21.17
C VAL A 194 22.55 -6.10 -20.38
N GLU A 195 21.95 -7.13 -19.79
CA GLU A 195 20.80 -6.97 -18.90
C GLU A 195 21.23 -6.23 -17.62
N GLY A 196 20.42 -5.26 -17.20
CA GLY A 196 20.70 -4.47 -16.02
C GLY A 196 19.99 -3.13 -16.01
N ILE A 197 20.22 -2.39 -14.93
CA ILE A 197 19.79 -1.00 -14.77
C ILE A 197 21.03 -0.14 -14.60
N SER A 198 21.11 0.94 -15.36
CA SER A 198 22.14 1.96 -15.21
C SER A 198 21.49 3.33 -15.09
N SER A 199 22.18 4.28 -14.46
CA SER A 199 21.71 5.66 -14.41
C SER A 199 22.82 6.65 -14.70
N LYS A 200 22.47 7.76 -15.35
CA LYS A 200 23.37 8.88 -15.63
C LYS A 200 22.70 10.17 -15.17
N SER A 201 23.39 10.97 -14.38
CA SER A 201 22.93 12.29 -13.98
C SER A 201 23.36 13.34 -15.00
N GLU A 202 22.44 14.21 -15.41
CA GLU A 202 22.72 15.30 -16.33
C GLU A 202 21.81 16.50 -16.00
N ASN A 203 22.42 17.66 -15.74
CA ASN A 203 21.72 18.87 -15.28
C ASN A 203 20.79 18.57 -14.08
N ASN A 204 19.49 18.90 -14.19
CA ASN A 204 18.47 18.66 -13.17
C ASN A 204 17.78 17.29 -13.28
N LYS A 205 18.25 16.40 -14.17
CA LYS A 205 17.61 15.12 -14.45
C LYS A 205 18.54 13.93 -14.19
N VAL A 206 17.92 12.78 -13.98
CA VAL A 206 18.56 11.47 -13.95
C VAL A 206 17.93 10.63 -15.05
N PHE A 207 18.78 10.14 -15.96
CA PHE A 207 18.40 9.23 -17.02
C PHE A 207 18.63 7.81 -16.53
N VAL A 208 17.56 7.03 -16.40
CA VAL A 208 17.63 5.62 -15.99
C VAL A 208 17.42 4.77 -17.23
N THR A 209 18.39 3.90 -17.52
CA THR A 209 18.36 2.98 -18.66
C THR A 209 18.21 1.56 -18.15
N ILE A 210 17.11 0.92 -18.55
CA ILE A 210 16.70 -0.41 -18.12
C ILE A 210 16.77 -1.33 -19.32
N THR A 211 17.63 -2.35 -19.27
CA THR A 211 17.76 -3.36 -20.32
C THR A 211 17.37 -4.72 -19.80
N LYS A 212 16.51 -5.43 -20.52
CA LYS A 212 16.13 -6.82 -20.21
C LYS A 212 16.25 -7.72 -21.43
N SER A 213 16.75 -8.93 -21.21
CA SER A 213 16.83 -9.97 -22.25
C SER A 213 15.55 -10.80 -22.30
N PHE A 214 15.17 -11.21 -23.51
CA PHE A 214 14.02 -12.05 -23.79
C PHE A 214 14.41 -13.19 -24.72
N PRO A 215 13.84 -14.39 -24.54
CA PRO A 215 14.25 -15.58 -25.29
C PRO A 215 13.87 -15.52 -26.78
N THR A 216 12.84 -14.73 -27.12
CA THR A 216 12.37 -14.55 -28.49
C THR A 216 12.06 -13.09 -28.75
N SER A 217 11.94 -12.74 -30.03
CA SER A 217 11.23 -11.51 -30.42
C SER A 217 9.74 -11.60 -30.03
N GLY A 218 9.08 -10.45 -29.88
CA GLY A 218 7.62 -10.38 -29.65
C GLY A 218 7.17 -10.07 -28.21
N TYR A 219 8.05 -10.12 -27.22
CA TYR A 219 7.73 -9.63 -25.88
C TYR A 219 7.44 -8.13 -25.90
N SER A 220 6.48 -7.66 -25.11
CA SER A 220 6.37 -6.25 -24.73
C SER A 220 7.03 -6.03 -23.37
N MET A 221 7.57 -4.83 -23.19
CA MET A 221 8.17 -4.41 -21.93
C MET A 221 7.82 -2.94 -21.72
N GLU A 222 7.30 -2.63 -20.55
CA GLU A 222 6.99 -1.27 -20.09
C GLU A 222 7.47 -1.10 -18.66
N ILE A 223 7.73 0.14 -18.25
CA ILE A 223 7.97 0.47 -16.84
C ILE A 223 6.60 0.75 -16.23
N GLU A 224 6.16 -0.12 -15.33
CA GLU A 224 4.89 0.03 -14.61
C GLU A 224 4.98 1.20 -13.63
N ARG A 225 6.03 1.19 -12.81
CA ARG A 225 6.29 2.22 -11.78
C ARG A 225 7.71 2.15 -11.25
N ILE A 226 8.16 3.24 -10.63
CA ILE A 226 9.41 3.31 -9.89
C ILE A 226 9.06 3.71 -8.46
N LEU A 227 9.44 2.90 -7.48
CA LEU A 227 9.16 3.17 -6.08
C LEU A 227 10.44 3.45 -5.31
N ARG A 228 10.41 4.44 -4.44
CA ARG A 228 11.44 4.63 -3.42
C ARG A 228 11.20 3.67 -2.26
N GLU A 229 12.22 2.91 -1.92
CA GLU A 229 12.25 2.03 -0.75
C GLU A 229 13.58 2.23 -0.03
N GLU A 230 13.53 2.81 1.18
CA GLU A 230 14.70 3.27 1.93
C GLU A 230 15.61 4.17 1.08
N ASP A 231 16.81 3.70 0.75
CA ASP A 231 17.85 4.38 -0.03
C ASP A 231 17.93 3.88 -1.48
N LYS A 232 16.96 3.08 -1.93
CA LYS A 232 16.90 2.49 -3.27
C LYS A 232 15.64 2.89 -4.03
N TYR A 233 15.71 2.76 -5.34
CA TYR A 233 14.61 2.97 -6.27
C TYR A 233 14.31 1.67 -7.00
N LYS A 234 13.22 1.00 -6.62
CA LYS A 234 12.78 -0.25 -7.23
C LYS A 234 12.02 0.02 -8.51
N VAL A 235 12.51 -0.55 -9.61
CA VAL A 235 11.87 -0.47 -10.93
C VAL A 235 11.00 -1.70 -11.15
N TYR A 236 9.71 -1.48 -11.33
CA TYR A 236 8.74 -2.53 -11.64
C TYR A 236 8.45 -2.51 -13.14
N LEU A 237 8.58 -3.67 -13.78
CA LEU A 237 8.33 -3.84 -15.21
C LEU A 237 7.03 -4.59 -15.43
N ASN A 238 6.23 -4.10 -16.38
CA ASN A 238 5.15 -4.87 -16.97
C ASN A 238 5.68 -5.57 -18.24
N ILE A 239 5.60 -6.89 -18.28
CA ILE A 239 6.13 -7.71 -19.37
C ILE A 239 5.01 -8.61 -19.89
N THR A 240 4.66 -8.45 -21.17
CA THR A 240 3.69 -9.34 -21.81
C THR A 240 4.41 -10.25 -22.80
N PRO A 241 4.30 -11.59 -22.67
CA PRO A 241 4.84 -12.50 -23.68
C PRO A 241 4.08 -12.37 -25.00
N PRO A 242 4.72 -12.72 -26.14
CA PRO A 242 4.02 -12.79 -27.40
C PRO A 242 2.87 -13.80 -27.36
N SER A 243 1.88 -13.62 -28.23
CA SER A 243 0.76 -14.56 -28.32
C SER A 243 1.25 -15.96 -28.74
N LYS A 244 0.60 -17.03 -28.26
CA LYS A 244 0.99 -18.41 -28.61
C LYS A 244 0.92 -18.73 -30.10
N ASN A 245 0.15 -17.94 -30.86
CA ASN A 245 -0.09 -18.13 -32.29
C ASN A 245 0.68 -17.14 -33.16
N SER A 246 1.57 -16.31 -32.59
CA SER A 246 2.36 -15.36 -33.37
C SER A 246 3.71 -15.95 -33.75
N GLU A 247 4.05 -15.83 -35.04
CA GLU A 247 5.35 -16.24 -35.57
C GLU A 247 6.41 -15.22 -35.14
N HIS A 248 7.37 -15.68 -34.33
CA HIS A 248 8.49 -14.88 -33.88
C HIS A 248 9.80 -15.59 -34.11
N LEU A 249 10.82 -14.83 -34.46
CA LEU A 249 12.19 -15.33 -34.52
C LEU A 249 12.60 -15.79 -33.11
N THR A 250 13.06 -17.03 -33.02
CA THR A 250 13.63 -17.64 -31.82
C THR A 250 15.08 -17.19 -31.64
N VAL A 251 15.25 -15.89 -31.43
CA VAL A 251 16.53 -15.24 -31.16
C VAL A 251 16.39 -14.41 -29.90
N ILE A 252 17.45 -14.42 -29.09
CA ILE A 252 17.49 -13.58 -27.89
C ILE A 252 17.42 -12.11 -28.33
N THR A 253 16.49 -11.38 -27.74
CA THR A 253 16.37 -9.93 -27.96
C THR A 253 16.58 -9.20 -26.65
N PHE A 254 17.16 -8.00 -26.73
CA PHE A 254 17.30 -7.09 -25.61
C PHE A 254 16.37 -5.92 -25.87
N LYS A 255 15.52 -5.60 -24.90
CA LYS A 255 14.75 -4.36 -24.91
C LYS A 255 15.35 -3.42 -23.90
N THR A 256 15.57 -2.18 -24.33
CA THR A 256 16.12 -1.10 -23.53
C THR A 256 15.12 0.03 -23.48
N ILE A 257 14.73 0.43 -22.27
CA ILE A 257 13.89 1.60 -22.02
C ILE A 257 14.74 2.63 -21.30
N THR A 258 14.69 3.88 -21.75
CA THR A 258 15.30 5.01 -21.05
C THR A 258 14.21 5.96 -20.57
N VAL A 259 14.27 6.32 -19.29
CA VAL A 259 13.37 7.30 -18.67
C VAL A 259 14.14 8.45 -18.03
N GLU A 260 13.47 9.58 -17.96
CA GLU A 260 13.93 10.81 -17.32
C GLU A 260 13.20 11.01 -16.00
N ILE A 261 13.97 11.29 -14.94
CA ILE A 261 13.45 11.60 -13.60
C ILE A 261 14.03 12.94 -13.16
N ASP A 262 13.18 13.89 -12.77
CA ASP A 262 13.66 15.14 -12.18
C ASP A 262 14.27 14.86 -10.80
N LYS A 263 15.46 15.43 -10.54
CA LYS A 263 16.20 15.23 -9.28
C LYS A 263 15.41 15.68 -8.04
N VAL A 264 14.44 16.58 -8.20
CA VAL A 264 13.55 17.02 -7.12
C VAL A 264 12.68 15.88 -6.56
N ASN A 265 12.42 14.85 -7.36
CA ASN A 265 11.66 13.68 -6.95
C ASN A 265 12.55 12.58 -6.36
N LEU A 266 13.87 12.78 -6.37
CA LEU A 266 14.85 11.85 -5.82
C LEU A 266 15.44 12.45 -4.53
N GLY A 267 16.01 11.59 -3.69
CA GLY A 267 16.84 12.00 -2.56
C GLY A 267 18.22 12.50 -3.00
N ASP A 268 19.15 12.54 -2.05
CA ASP A 268 20.54 12.89 -2.35
C ASP A 268 21.24 11.76 -3.12
N PRO A 269 22.15 12.06 -4.06
CA PRO A 269 22.95 11.05 -4.75
C PRO A 269 23.91 10.34 -3.77
N PRO A 270 24.35 9.10 -4.08
CA PRO A 270 24.14 8.37 -5.33
C PRO A 270 22.76 7.71 -5.45
N TYR A 271 22.24 7.64 -6.68
CA TYR A 271 20.95 7.02 -6.97
C TYR A 271 21.10 5.52 -7.23
N SER A 272 20.55 4.69 -6.36
CA SER A 272 20.61 3.23 -6.47
C SER A 272 19.30 2.66 -7.04
N PHE A 273 19.27 2.42 -8.35
CA PHE A 273 18.14 1.77 -9.01
C PHE A 273 18.33 0.26 -9.03
N VAL A 274 17.31 -0.48 -8.60
CA VAL A 274 17.32 -1.93 -8.52
C VAL A 274 16.01 -2.51 -9.06
N TRP A 275 16.01 -3.79 -9.39
CA TRP A 275 14.78 -4.47 -9.79
C TRP A 275 13.79 -4.50 -8.62
N GLY A 276 12.54 -4.14 -8.89
CA GLY A 276 11.43 -4.49 -8.01
C GLY A 276 11.23 -6.00 -7.97
N ASN A 277 10.80 -6.53 -6.83
CA ASN A 277 10.42 -7.94 -6.76
C ASN A 277 9.26 -8.17 -7.74
N PHE A 278 9.40 -9.17 -8.62
CA PHE A 278 8.29 -9.67 -9.42
C PHE A 278 7.27 -10.32 -8.49
N PHE A 279 6.33 -9.53 -7.97
CA PHE A 279 5.02 -10.08 -7.68
C PHE A 279 4.35 -10.23 -9.03
N ALA A 280 4.41 -11.45 -9.58
CA ALA A 280 3.51 -11.78 -10.66
C ALA A 280 2.10 -11.44 -10.14
N HIS A 281 1.46 -10.44 -10.74
CA HIS A 281 0.01 -10.43 -10.80
C HIS A 281 -0.39 -11.68 -11.61
N LEU A 282 -0.35 -12.85 -10.95
CA LEU A 282 -1.14 -14.01 -11.31
C LEU A 282 -2.58 -13.70 -10.93
N ASN A 283 -3.12 -12.60 -11.48
CA ASN A 283 -4.53 -12.47 -11.66
C ASN A 283 -4.87 -13.31 -12.88
N SER A 284 -5.37 -14.51 -12.58
CA SER A 284 -6.45 -15.16 -13.33
C SER A 284 -6.40 -15.00 -14.84
N MET A 285 -5.72 -15.93 -15.51
CA MET A 285 -6.20 -16.43 -16.80
C MET A 285 -6.43 -17.93 -16.66
N VAL A 286 -7.72 -18.25 -16.44
CA VAL A 286 -8.38 -19.57 -16.47
C VAL A 286 -8.04 -20.54 -15.36
#